data_AF-A0A0X8JD39-F1
#
_entry.id   AF-A0A0X8JD39-F1
#
_cell.length_a   1.000
_cell.length_b   1.000
_cell.length_c   1.000
_cell.angle_alpha   90.00
_cell.angle_beta   90.00
_cell.angle_gamma   90.00
#
_symmetry.space_group_name_H-M   'P 1'
#
loop_
_entity.id
_entity.type
_entity.pdbx_description
1 polymer ?
#
loop_
_entity_poly.entity_id
_entity_poly.type
_entity_poly.pdbx_seq_one_letter_code
_entity_poly.pdbx_strand_id
1 'polypeptide(L)'
;MSSSSALLVSGADDRQLSRAAAEAALDSYDDDASTGSSEATIGTSTPYAGISTAFTASLDGQDADGRSFTRVWGADGASLKATEICPAGAFDEAAWSLALEGTEVSGVSTTSTWPGGEPTPSPEASEGSTAS
;
A
#
# COMPACT_ATOMS: atom_id res chain seq x y z
N MET A 1 7.45 -13.21 20.91
CA MET A 1 7.25 -13.94 19.64
C MET A 1 5.76 -14.23 19.49
N SER A 2 5.01 -13.29 18.93
CA SER A 2 3.65 -13.58 18.48
C SER A 2 3.73 -13.93 17.00
N SER A 3 3.70 -15.23 16.69
CA SER A 3 3.51 -15.67 15.30
C SER A 3 2.07 -15.39 14.93
N SER A 4 1.82 -14.24 14.31
CA SER A 4 0.61 -14.07 13.49
C SER A 4 0.83 -14.85 12.20
N SER A 5 0.62 -16.16 12.27
CA SER A 5 0.21 -16.92 11.10
C SER A 5 -1.17 -16.41 10.70
N ALA A 6 -1.21 -15.27 10.01
CA ALA A 6 -2.43 -14.78 9.40
C ALA A 6 -2.90 -15.89 8.48
N LEU A 7 -4.02 -16.50 8.88
CA LEU A 7 -4.65 -17.60 8.21
C LEU A 7 -4.77 -17.28 6.72
N LEU A 8 -4.03 -18.02 5.90
CA LEU A 8 -4.31 -18.17 4.48
C LEU A 8 -5.65 -18.92 4.37
N VAL A 9 -6.75 -18.24 4.72
CA VAL A 9 -8.09 -18.71 4.42
C VAL A 9 -8.26 -18.48 2.93
N SER A 10 -8.27 -19.57 2.18
CA SER A 10 -8.77 -19.61 0.81
C SER A 10 -10.19 -19.03 0.81
N GLY A 11 -10.35 -17.78 0.39
CA GLY A 11 -11.62 -17.03 0.41
C GLY A 11 -11.66 -15.82 1.35
N ALA A 12 -10.57 -15.47 2.02
CA ALA A 12 -10.49 -14.24 2.80
C ALA A 12 -10.41 -13.02 1.85
N ASP A 13 -11.22 -12.03 2.17
CA ASP A 13 -11.24 -10.70 1.55
C ASP A 13 -9.82 -10.09 1.56
N ASP A 14 -9.22 -9.87 0.38
CA ASP A 14 -7.87 -9.30 0.24
C ASP A 14 -7.71 -7.97 0.97
N ARG A 15 -8.78 -7.19 1.10
CA ARG A 15 -8.75 -5.93 1.85
C ARG A 15 -8.60 -6.16 3.34
N GLN A 16 -9.26 -7.16 3.90
CA GLN A 16 -9.08 -7.51 5.31
C GLN A 16 -7.68 -8.06 5.57
N LEU A 17 -7.18 -8.92 4.68
CA LEU A 17 -5.81 -9.41 4.75
C LEU A 17 -4.80 -8.26 4.66
N SER A 18 -5.02 -7.31 3.74
CA SER A 18 -4.17 -6.14 3.56
C SER A 18 -4.20 -5.21 4.78
N ARG A 19 -5.38 -5.02 5.41
CA ARG A 19 -5.51 -4.21 6.64
C ARG A 19 -4.77 -4.86 7.81
N ALA A 20 -4.97 -6.15 8.04
CA ALA A 20 -4.26 -6.87 9.10
C ALA A 20 -2.74 -6.85 8.89
N ALA A 21 -2.29 -6.99 7.64
CA ALA A 21 -0.88 -6.88 7.30
C ALA A 21 -0.34 -5.45 7.48
N ALA A 22 -1.14 -4.41 7.17
CA ALA A 22 -0.76 -3.01 7.38
C ALA A 22 -0.62 -2.67 8.87
N GLU A 23 -1.51 -3.18 9.72
CA GLU A 23 -1.44 -3.02 11.18
C GLU A 23 -0.18 -3.71 11.73
N ALA A 24 0.04 -4.98 11.38
CA ALA A 24 1.24 -5.73 11.80
C ALA A 24 2.55 -5.14 11.26
N ALA A 25 2.48 -4.38 10.17
CA ALA A 25 3.61 -3.71 9.56
C ALA A 25 4.10 -2.47 10.34
N LEU A 26 3.28 -1.92 11.24
CA LEU A 26 3.67 -0.82 12.12
C LEU A 26 4.32 -1.32 13.41
N ASP A 27 3.96 -2.52 13.88
CA ASP A 27 4.60 -3.14 15.06
C ASP A 27 6.14 -3.26 14.95
N SER A 28 6.71 -3.09 13.75
CA SER A 28 8.16 -3.10 13.52
C SER A 28 8.89 -1.82 13.88
N TYR A 29 8.20 -0.70 14.11
CA TYR A 29 8.83 0.54 14.55
C TYR A 29 8.40 0.84 15.98
N ASP A 30 9.38 0.84 16.90
CA ASP A 30 9.14 1.12 18.30
C ASP A 30 8.63 2.57 18.47
N ASP A 31 7.66 2.77 19.36
CA ASP A 31 7.01 4.06 19.67
C ASP A 31 6.12 4.68 18.55
N ASP A 32 5.64 3.86 17.63
CA ASP A 32 4.72 4.29 16.58
C ASP A 32 3.33 4.75 17.07
N ALA A 33 2.84 5.81 16.44
CA ALA A 33 1.42 6.19 16.48
C ALA A 33 0.88 6.27 15.05
N SER A 34 -0.07 5.38 14.70
CA SER A 34 -0.84 5.56 13.47
C SER A 34 -1.65 6.84 13.56
N THR A 35 -1.50 7.71 12.56
CA THR A 35 -2.20 9.00 12.47
C THR A 35 -3.38 8.95 11.51
N GLY A 36 -3.47 7.91 10.69
CA GLY A 36 -4.60 7.61 9.84
C GLY A 36 -4.33 6.48 8.86
N SER A 37 -5.41 5.83 8.41
CA SER A 37 -5.35 4.81 7.35
C SER A 37 -6.47 5.04 6.34
N SER A 38 -6.16 4.80 5.06
CA SER A 38 -7.10 4.93 3.94
C SER A 38 -6.81 3.88 2.87
N GLU A 39 -7.73 3.69 1.94
CA GLU A 39 -7.42 2.94 0.72
C GLU A 39 -6.58 3.84 -0.22
N ALA A 40 -5.66 3.22 -0.95
CA ALA A 40 -4.84 3.86 -1.98
C ALA A 40 -4.59 2.87 -3.12
N THR A 41 -3.91 3.32 -4.17
CA THR A 41 -3.60 2.50 -5.35
C THR A 41 -2.11 2.38 -5.58
N ILE A 42 -1.67 1.22 -6.06
CA ILE A 42 -0.33 1.02 -6.58
C ILE A 42 -0.41 0.43 -7.97
N GLY A 43 0.52 0.79 -8.86
CA GLY A 43 0.49 0.30 -10.23
C GLY A 43 0.26 1.39 -11.25
N THR A 44 0.65 1.07 -12.48
CA THR A 44 0.49 1.93 -13.66
C THR A 44 -0.89 1.69 -14.31
N SER A 45 -0.94 0.97 -15.44
CA SER A 45 -2.13 0.85 -16.29
C SER A 45 -3.28 0.02 -15.71
N THR A 46 -2.97 -0.84 -14.75
CA THR A 46 -3.95 -1.68 -14.03
C THR A 46 -3.61 -1.62 -12.55
N PRO A 47 -4.02 -0.54 -11.86
CA PRO A 47 -3.67 -0.35 -10.47
C PRO A 47 -4.39 -1.36 -9.58
N TYR A 48 -3.73 -1.71 -8.47
CA TYR A 48 -4.29 -2.51 -7.40
C TYR A 48 -4.63 -1.61 -6.22
N ALA A 49 -5.79 -1.81 -5.62
CA ALA A 49 -6.11 -1.19 -4.34
C ALA A 49 -5.22 -1.77 -3.24
N GLY A 50 -4.99 -1.01 -2.19
CA GLY A 50 -4.31 -1.44 -0.98
C GLY A 50 -4.61 -0.52 0.19
N ILE A 51 -4.01 -0.81 1.34
CA ILE A 51 -4.15 -0.01 2.55
C ILE A 51 -2.93 0.88 2.69
N SER A 52 -3.16 2.19 2.66
CA SER A 52 -2.18 3.21 3.02
C SER A 52 -2.33 3.59 4.48
N THR A 53 -1.22 3.74 5.19
CA THR A 53 -1.21 4.16 6.59
C THR A 53 -0.14 5.22 6.79
N ALA A 54 -0.56 6.38 7.30
CA ALA A 54 0.33 7.41 7.81
C ALA A 54 0.63 7.16 9.28
N PHE A 55 1.87 7.36 9.67
CA PHE A 55 2.34 7.13 11.04
C PHE A 55 3.49 8.07 11.39
N THR A 56 3.72 8.27 12.68
CA THR A 56 4.94 8.88 13.23
C THR A 56 5.75 7.80 13.91
N ALA A 57 7.09 7.88 13.83
CA ALA A 57 8.02 6.93 14.43
C ALA A 57 9.17 7.66 15.15
N SER A 58 9.86 6.99 16.07
CA SER A 58 11.16 7.44 16.59
C SER A 58 12.27 6.51 16.11
N LEU A 59 13.21 7.02 15.32
CA LEU A 59 14.35 6.25 14.79
C LEU A 59 15.63 6.81 15.37
N ASP A 60 16.38 5.99 16.10
CA ASP A 60 17.60 6.39 16.81
C ASP A 60 17.41 7.66 17.68
N GLY A 61 16.21 7.81 18.26
CA GLY A 61 15.84 8.97 19.09
C GLY A 61 15.55 10.25 18.31
N GLN A 62 15.29 10.17 17.00
CA GLN A 62 14.84 11.28 16.16
C GLN A 62 13.42 11.03 15.68
N ASP A 63 12.59 12.07 15.72
CA ASP A 63 11.21 12.01 15.25
C ASP A 63 11.17 11.92 13.71
N ALA A 64 10.33 11.02 13.21
CA ALA A 64 10.16 10.75 11.80
C ALA A 64 8.68 10.66 11.42
N ASP A 65 8.36 11.09 10.21
CA ASP A 65 7.07 10.88 9.57
C ASP A 65 7.19 9.75 8.56
N GLY A 66 6.22 8.84 8.56
CA GLY A 66 6.21 7.68 7.70
C GLY A 66 4.90 7.48 6.96
N ARG A 67 5.02 6.82 5.80
CA ARG A 67 3.88 6.26 5.08
C ARG A 67 4.17 4.86 4.65
N SER A 68 3.18 4.01 4.79
CA SER A 68 3.23 2.66 4.25
C SER A 68 2.05 2.42 3.33
N PHE A 69 2.27 1.61 2.30
CA PHE A 69 1.23 1.00 1.49
C PHE A 69 1.38 -0.52 1.61
N THR A 70 0.27 -1.22 1.82
CA THR A 70 0.25 -2.68 1.89
C THR A 70 -0.87 -3.25 1.02
N ARG A 71 -0.54 -4.22 0.17
CA ARG A 71 -1.49 -5.07 -0.55
C ARG A 71 -1.13 -6.54 -0.36
N VAL A 72 -2.11 -7.35 0.00
CA VAL A 72 -2.04 -8.82 0.04
C VAL A 72 -2.91 -9.39 -1.07
N TRP A 73 -2.36 -10.36 -1.80
CA TRP A 73 -3.11 -11.20 -2.73
C TRP A 73 -3.25 -12.60 -2.10
N GLY A 74 -4.38 -12.85 -1.44
CA GLY A 74 -4.58 -14.06 -0.64
C GLY A 74 -4.57 -15.34 -1.47
N ALA A 75 -5.07 -15.29 -2.72
CA ALA A 75 -5.07 -16.44 -3.63
C ALA A 75 -3.66 -16.85 -4.07
N ASP A 76 -2.75 -15.88 -4.13
CA ASP A 76 -1.36 -16.08 -4.57
C ASP A 76 -0.40 -16.31 -3.40
N GLY A 77 -0.86 -16.11 -2.16
CA GLY A 77 0.01 -16.12 -0.97
C GLY A 77 1.09 -15.03 -1.03
N ALA A 78 0.81 -13.94 -1.74
CA ALA A 78 1.76 -12.85 -1.99
C ALA A 78 1.37 -11.59 -1.23
N SER A 79 2.36 -10.81 -0.82
CA SER A 79 2.16 -9.47 -0.27
C SER A 79 3.19 -8.49 -0.80
N LEU A 80 2.78 -7.24 -0.93
CA LEU A 80 3.62 -6.12 -1.29
C LEU A 80 3.46 -5.02 -0.23
N LYS A 81 4.59 -4.59 0.31
CA LYS A 81 4.70 -3.46 1.24
C LYS A 81 5.68 -2.45 0.67
N ALA A 82 5.23 -1.21 0.52
CA ALA A 82 6.09 -0.06 0.29
C ALA A 82 6.10 0.79 1.56
N THR A 83 7.24 1.36 1.92
CA THR A 83 7.32 2.26 3.07
C THR A 83 8.35 3.34 2.80
N GLU A 84 7.98 4.58 3.07
CA GLU A 84 8.86 5.74 3.07
C GLU A 84 8.86 6.35 4.47
N ILE A 85 10.05 6.72 4.94
CA ILE A 85 10.25 7.35 6.24
C ILE A 85 11.19 8.53 6.04
N CYS A 86 10.77 9.69 6.52
CA CYS A 86 11.50 10.94 6.41
C CYS A 86 11.62 11.59 7.79
N PRO A 87 12.59 12.51 8.00
CA PRO A 87 12.59 13.36 9.18
C PRO A 87 11.23 14.05 9.36
N ALA A 88 10.81 14.28 10.60
CA ALA A 88 9.53 14.94 10.89
C ALA A 88 9.39 16.26 10.11
N GLY A 89 8.25 16.42 9.43
CA GLY A 89 7.91 17.56 8.57
C GLY A 89 8.50 17.53 7.16
N ALA A 90 9.29 16.50 6.79
CA ALA A 90 9.96 16.41 5.49
C ALA A 90 9.31 15.42 4.51
N PHE A 91 8.19 14.79 4.88
CA PHE A 91 7.51 13.84 4.00
C PHE A 91 6.89 14.54 2.77
N ASP A 92 7.21 14.05 1.57
CA ASP A 92 6.67 14.57 0.31
C ASP A 92 5.56 13.66 -0.22
N GLU A 93 4.31 14.10 -0.08
CA GLU A 93 3.13 13.37 -0.54
C GLU A 93 3.13 13.12 -2.05
N ALA A 94 3.62 14.08 -2.84
CA ALA A 94 3.61 13.97 -4.30
C ALA A 94 4.66 12.96 -4.77
N ALA A 95 5.85 12.98 -4.15
CA ALA A 95 6.88 11.98 -4.42
C ALA A 95 6.41 10.57 -4.06
N TRP A 96 5.77 10.40 -2.91
CA TRP A 96 5.18 9.13 -2.49
C TRP A 96 4.11 8.62 -3.47
N SER A 97 3.17 9.49 -3.88
CA SER A 97 2.16 9.14 -4.88
C SER A 97 2.77 8.70 -6.20
N LEU A 98 3.76 9.45 -6.72
CA LEU A 98 4.47 9.09 -7.95
C LEU A 98 5.21 7.76 -7.82
N ALA A 99 5.78 7.45 -6.66
CA ALA A 99 6.44 6.18 -6.41
C ALA A 99 5.44 5.00 -6.49
N LEU A 100 4.23 5.16 -5.93
CA LEU A 100 3.18 4.14 -6.00
C LEU A 100 2.63 3.98 -7.43
N GLU A 101 2.36 5.08 -8.11
CA GLU A 101 1.85 5.09 -9.49
C GLU A 101 2.87 4.51 -10.49
N GLY A 102 4.17 4.78 -10.28
CA GLY A 102 5.25 4.30 -11.12
C GLY A 102 5.67 2.84 -10.89
N THR A 103 5.09 2.16 -9.91
CA THR A 103 5.46 0.78 -9.58
C THR A 103 4.82 -0.22 -10.55
N GLU A 104 5.61 -1.08 -11.18
CA GLU A 104 5.09 -2.19 -11.99
C GLU A 104 4.82 -3.43 -11.10
N VAL A 105 3.58 -3.91 -11.10
CA VAL A 105 3.19 -5.14 -10.40
C VAL A 105 2.72 -6.17 -11.43
N SER A 106 3.32 -7.36 -11.40
CA SER A 106 3.00 -8.46 -12.32
C SER A 106 3.08 -9.82 -11.61
N GLY A 107 2.52 -10.87 -12.23
CA GLY A 107 2.59 -12.23 -11.71
C GLY A 107 1.59 -12.58 -10.61
N VAL A 108 0.65 -11.69 -10.28
CA VAL A 108 -0.47 -11.95 -9.36
C VAL A 108 -1.69 -12.44 -10.14
N SER A 109 -2.43 -13.40 -9.59
CA SER A 109 -3.59 -13.98 -10.24
C SER A 109 -4.81 -13.05 -10.19
N THR A 110 -5.74 -13.25 -11.12
CA THR A 110 -7.06 -12.59 -11.08
C THR A 110 -8.05 -13.29 -10.13
N THR A 111 -7.60 -14.32 -9.40
CA THR A 111 -8.43 -15.06 -8.44
C THR A 111 -8.45 -14.36 -7.08
N SER A 112 -7.40 -13.58 -6.80
CA SER A 112 -7.40 -12.65 -5.68
C SER A 112 -8.44 -11.54 -5.91
N THR A 113 -9.25 -11.24 -4.89
CA THR A 113 -10.41 -10.36 -5.05
C THR A 113 -10.40 -9.26 -4.00
N TRP A 114 -10.28 -8.02 -4.46
CA TRP A 114 -10.63 -6.85 -3.65
C TRP A 114 -12.16 -6.63 -3.66
N PRO A 115 -12.82 -6.48 -2.50
CA PRO A 115 -14.25 -6.20 -2.47
C PRO A 115 -14.57 -4.85 -3.12
N GLY A 116 -15.54 -4.86 -4.04
CA GLY A 116 -15.84 -3.69 -4.87
C GLY A 116 -15.05 -3.66 -6.19
N GLY A 117 -14.13 -4.62 -6.39
CA GLY A 117 -13.25 -4.69 -7.55
C GLY A 117 -11.97 -3.89 -7.37
N GLU A 118 -11.01 -4.12 -8.25
CA GLU A 118 -9.85 -3.25 -8.34
C GLU A 118 -10.24 -1.86 -8.85
N PRO A 119 -9.48 -0.81 -8.50
CA PRO A 119 -9.70 0.54 -9.02
C PRO A 119 -9.64 0.53 -10.54
N THR A 120 -10.59 1.22 -11.19
CA THR A 120 -10.47 1.50 -12.61
C THR A 120 -9.29 2.45 -12.81
N PRO A 121 -8.36 2.18 -13.74
CA PRO A 121 -7.32 3.15 -14.06
C PRO A 121 -7.97 4.48 -14.44
N SER A 122 -7.48 5.58 -13.86
CA SER A 122 -7.93 6.91 -14.28
C SER A 122 -7.53 7.11 -15.73
N PRO A 123 -8.45 7.49 -16.64
CA PRO A 123 -8.10 7.73 -18.02
C PRO A 123 -7.39 9.07 -18.14
N GLU A 124 -6.08 9.14 -17.93
CA GLU A 124 -5.29 10.31 -18.32
C GLU A 124 -4.02 9.94 -19.11
N ALA A 125 -3.84 10.69 -20.21
CA ALA A 125 -2.81 10.60 -21.25
C ALA A 125 -2.94 9.49 -22.32
N SER A 126 -4.10 9.36 -22.98
CA SER A 126 -4.04 9.12 -24.43
C SER A 126 -3.55 10.39 -25.09
N GLU A 127 -2.31 10.38 -25.56
CA GLU A 127 -1.79 11.38 -26.49
C GLU A 127 -2.80 11.62 -27.62
N GLY A 128 -3.25 12.86 -27.75
CA GLY A 128 -4.24 13.27 -28.74
C GLY A 128 -4.17 14.75 -29.06
N SER A 129 -2.99 15.37 -28.99
CA SER A 129 -2.75 16.66 -29.65
C SER A 129 -2.24 16.39 -31.07
N THR A 130 -3.14 16.01 -31.97
CA THR A 130 -2.92 16.24 -33.40
C THR A 130 -3.63 17.53 -33.77
N ALA A 131 -2.84 18.59 -33.92
CA ALA A 131 -3.29 19.84 -34.52
C ALA A 131 -3.76 19.59 -35.96
N SER A 132 -4.90 20.18 -36.33
CA SER A 132 -5.27 20.54 -37.70
C SER A 132 -6.20 21.74 -37.65
#